data_AF-A0AA37I459-F1
#
_entry.id   AF-A0AA37I459-F1
#
_cell.length_a   1.000
_cell.length_b   1.000
_cell.length_c   1.000
_cell.angle_alpha   90.00
_cell.angle_beta   90.00
_cell.angle_gamma   90.00
#
_symmetry.space_group_name_H-M   'P 1'
#
loop_
_entity.id
_entity.type
_entity.pdbx_description
1 polymer ?
#
loop_
_entity_poly.entity_id
_entity_poly.type
_entity_poly.pdbx_seq_one_letter_code
_entity_poly.pdbx_strand_id
1 'polypeptide(L)'
;MSVSGLALTAFLLFHGGMNLTLVFSEEAYNTICRLLGANWYALVGSMVIGFLVLVHFSFAMLLGHKNAIARGKSKYEVNIRQKGVTWESENISMIFK
;
A
#
# COMPACT_ATOMS: atom_id res chain seq x y z
N MET A 1 -2.65 -8.60 1.08
CA MET A 1 -2.36 -9.51 2.23
C MET A 1 -1.37 -8.85 3.18
N SER A 2 -1.25 -9.33 4.42
CA SER A 2 -0.49 -8.65 5.50
C SER A 2 0.99 -8.44 5.17
N VAL A 3 1.72 -9.48 4.71
CA VAL A 3 3.18 -9.37 4.44
C VAL A 3 3.49 -8.37 3.33
N SER A 4 2.83 -8.47 2.17
CA SER A 4 3.03 -7.50 1.08
C SER A 4 2.51 -6.11 1.46
N GLY A 5 1.49 -6.02 2.32
CA GLY A 5 1.00 -4.75 2.84
C GLY A 5 2.02 -4.05 3.72
N LEU A 6 2.62 -4.78 4.68
CA LEU A 6 3.67 -4.26 5.54
C LEU A 6 4.88 -3.77 4.74
N ALA A 7 5.31 -4.53 3.74
CA ALA A 7 6.42 -4.15 2.87
C ALA A 7 6.11 -2.85 2.09
N LEU A 8 4.90 -2.71 1.54
CA LEU A 8 4.48 -1.50 0.82
C LEU A 8 4.31 -0.30 1.77
N THR A 9 3.81 -0.50 2.99
CA THR A 9 3.72 0.55 4.01
C THR A 9 5.12 1.03 4.43
N ALA A 10 6.06 0.12 4.66
CA ALA A 10 7.44 0.48 4.96
C ALA A 10 8.09 1.24 3.80
N PHE A 11 7.84 0.81 2.55
CA PHE A 11 8.28 1.53 1.37
C PHE A 11 7.70 2.96 1.31
N LEU A 12 6.40 3.13 1.56
CA LEU A 12 5.77 4.46 1.57
C LEU A 12 6.33 5.36 2.68
N LEU A 13 6.62 4.81 3.87
CA LEU A 13 7.25 5.55 4.95
C LEU A 13 8.66 6.00 4.56
N PHE A 14 9.46 5.10 3.99
CA PHE A 14 10.79 5.41 3.47
C PHE A 14 10.72 6.46 2.35
N HIS A 15 9.83 6.25 1.37
CA HIS A 15 9.63 7.14 0.24
C HIS A 15 9.18 8.54 0.70
N GLY A 16 8.18 8.61 1.58
CA GLY A 16 7.76 9.88 2.18
C GLY A 16 8.88 10.54 2.98
N GLY A 17 9.61 9.76 3.76
CA GLY A 17 10.75 10.24 4.57
C GLY A 17 11.87 10.84 3.72
N MET A 18 12.27 10.20 2.62
CA MET A 18 13.26 10.78 1.71
C MET A 18 12.75 12.06 1.06
N ASN A 19 11.47 12.13 0.66
CA ASN A 19 10.91 13.35 0.06
C ASN A 19 10.78 14.49 1.06
N LEU A 20 10.53 14.19 2.33
CA LEU A 20 10.51 15.18 3.39
C LEU A 20 11.87 15.87 3.57
N THR A 21 12.98 15.20 3.27
CA THR A 21 14.31 15.83 3.35
C THR A 21 14.43 17.06 2.44
N LEU A 22 13.70 17.11 1.32
CA LEU A 22 13.66 18.26 0.42
C LEU A 22 13.15 19.53 1.12
N VAL A 23 12.24 19.39 2.08
CA VAL A 23 11.69 20.54 2.82
C VAL A 23 12.75 21.19 3.71
N PHE A 24 13.75 20.43 4.16
CA PHE A 24 14.77 20.92 5.09
C PHE A 24 16.12 21.21 4.42
N SER A 25 16.50 20.45 3.40
CA SER A 25 17.78 20.60 2.71
C SER A 25 17.76 19.94 1.33
N GLU A 26 18.05 20.75 0.30
CA GLU A 26 18.24 20.26 -1.06
C GLU A 26 19.48 19.36 -1.18
N GLU A 27 20.55 19.65 -0.43
CA GLU A 27 21.78 18.85 -0.46
C GLU A 27 21.55 17.43 0.07
N ALA A 28 20.79 17.31 1.17
CA ALA A 28 20.41 16.02 1.73
C ALA A 28 19.55 15.22 0.74
N TYR A 29 18.54 15.86 0.15
CA TYR A 29 17.67 15.24 -0.85
C TYR A 29 18.47 14.77 -2.09
N ASN A 30 19.34 15.63 -2.63
CA ASN A 30 20.16 15.32 -3.79
C ASN A 30 21.16 14.18 -3.52
N THR A 31 21.67 14.07 -2.29
CA THR A 31 22.52 12.94 -1.89
C THR A 31 21.73 11.62 -1.93
N ILE A 32 20.50 11.62 -1.42
CA ILE A 32 19.62 10.45 -1.49
C ILE A 32 19.29 10.11 -2.95
N CYS A 33 18.99 11.11 -3.79
CA CYS A 33 18.74 10.90 -5.21
C CYS A 33 19.95 10.32 -5.95
N ARG A 34 21.18 10.72 -5.61
CA ARG A 34 22.38 10.10 -6.19
C ARG A 34 22.54 8.65 -5.76
N LEU A 35 22.27 8.33 -4.50
CA LEU A 35 22.33 6.95 -4.00
C LEU A 35 21.23 6.07 -4.61
N LEU A 36 19.98 6.54 -4.65
CA LEU A 36 18.83 5.72 -5.06
C LEU A 36 18.36 5.96 -6.49
N GLY A 37 18.91 6.92 -7.23
CA GLY A 37 18.48 7.25 -8.59
C GLY A 37 19.56 7.05 -9.66
N ALA A 38 20.85 7.14 -9.30
CA ALA A 38 21.95 7.04 -10.26
C ALA A 38 22.57 5.63 -10.38
N ASN A 39 22.05 4.65 -9.64
CA ASN A 39 22.64 3.30 -9.56
C ASN A 39 21.73 2.23 -10.16
N TRP A 40 22.32 1.17 -10.71
CA TRP A 40 21.58 0.08 -11.37
C TRP A 40 20.62 -0.68 -10.43
N TYR A 41 20.98 -0.81 -9.15
CA TYR A 41 20.12 -1.46 -8.15
C TYR A 41 18.82 -0.68 -7.91
N ALA A 42 18.79 0.62 -8.19
CA ALA A 42 17.58 1.43 -8.13
C ALA A 42 16.53 0.94 -9.13
N LEU A 43 16.97 0.65 -10.36
CA LEU A 43 16.09 0.12 -11.40
C LEU A 43 15.49 -1.22 -10.97
N VAL A 44 16.33 -2.12 -10.44
CA VAL A 44 15.89 -3.42 -9.93
C VAL A 44 14.93 -3.24 -8.75
N GLY A 45 15.25 -2.36 -7.80
CA GLY A 45 14.39 -2.02 -6.68
C GLY A 45 13.02 -1.51 -7.15
N SER A 46 12.98 -0.60 -8.11
CA SER A 46 11.73 -0.08 -8.68
C SER A 46 10.90 -1.17 -9.36
N MET A 47 11.53 -2.09 -10.09
CA MET A 47 10.82 -3.23 -10.68
C MET A 47 10.23 -4.17 -9.60
N VAL A 48 10.98 -4.45 -8.54
CA VAL A 48 10.52 -5.29 -7.41
C VAL A 48 9.34 -4.63 -6.70
N ILE A 49 9.41 -3.33 -6.41
CA ILE A 49 8.30 -2.61 -5.78
C ILE A 49 7.08 -2.58 -6.71
N GLY A 50 7.27 -2.30 -8.00
CA GLY A 50 6.19 -2.33 -8.99
C GLY A 50 5.49 -3.69 -9.05
N PHE A 51 6.26 -4.77 -9.07
CA PHE A 51 5.72 -6.13 -9.01
C PHE A 51 4.97 -6.40 -7.69
N LEU A 52 5.52 -5.97 -6.56
CA LEU A 52 4.90 -6.15 -5.25
C LEU A 52 3.54 -5.42 -5.14
N VAL A 53 3.43 -4.22 -5.72
CA VAL A 53 2.17 -3.47 -5.81
C VAL A 53 1.13 -4.26 -6.61
N LEU A 54 1.50 -4.75 -7.79
CA LEU A 54 0.62 -5.55 -8.64
C LEU A 54 0.11 -6.78 -7.90
N VAL A 55 1.02 -7.56 -7.31
CA VAL A 55 0.68 -8.75 -6.53
C VAL A 55 -0.25 -8.39 -5.37
N HIS A 56 0.07 -7.36 -4.59
CA HIS A 56 -0.73 -6.97 -3.44
C HIS A 56 -2.18 -6.63 -3.83
N PHE A 57 -2.36 -5.82 -4.88
CA PHE A 57 -3.68 -5.43 -5.36
C PHE A 57 -4.45 -6.58 -6.01
N SER A 58 -3.81 -7.39 -6.85
CA SER A 58 -4.47 -8.56 -7.45
C SER A 58 -5.03 -9.49 -6.39
N PHE A 59 -4.27 -9.80 -5.33
CA PHE A 59 -4.76 -10.61 -4.23
C PHE A 59 -5.90 -9.95 -3.45
N ALA A 60 -5.83 -8.64 -3.21
CA ALA A 60 -6.90 -7.91 -2.53
C ALA A 60 -8.22 -7.95 -3.33
N MET A 61 -8.13 -7.72 -4.64
CA MET A 61 -9.29 -7.77 -5.55
C MET A 61 -9.87 -9.18 -5.67
N LEU A 62 -9.02 -10.20 -5.84
CA LEU A 62 -9.46 -11.60 -5.92
C LEU A 62 -10.17 -12.04 -4.65
N LEU A 63 -9.63 -11.71 -3.47
CA LEU A 63 -10.29 -12.05 -2.21
C LEU A 63 -11.59 -11.26 -2.03
N GLY A 64 -11.61 -9.98 -2.40
CA GLY A 64 -12.83 -9.16 -2.39
C GLY A 64 -13.94 -9.77 -3.25
N HIS A 65 -13.61 -10.22 -4.46
CA HIS A 65 -14.53 -10.89 -5.36
C HIS A 65 -15.02 -12.24 -4.81
N LYS A 66 -14.11 -13.07 -4.30
CA LYS A 66 -14.47 -14.34 -3.65
C LYS A 66 -15.38 -14.14 -2.45
N ASN A 67 -15.11 -13.15 -1.61
CA ASN A 67 -15.94 -12.80 -0.46
C ASN A 67 -17.33 -12.31 -0.90
N ALA A 68 -17.42 -11.57 -2.01
CA ALA A 68 -18.69 -11.15 -2.57
C ALA A 68 -19.52 -12.34 -3.08
N ILE A 69 -18.90 -13.29 -3.78
CA ILE A 69 -19.56 -14.53 -4.23
C ILE A 69 -20.00 -15.37 -3.03
N ALA A 70 -19.12 -15.59 -2.06
CA ALA A 70 -19.41 -16.41 -0.87
C ALA A 70 -20.55 -15.84 -0.03
N ARG A 71 -20.69 -14.51 0.02
CA ARG A 71 -21.80 -13.82 0.70
C ARG A 71 -23.13 -14.01 -0.04
N GLY A 72 -23.12 -14.17 -1.37
CA GLY A 72 -24.33 -14.33 -2.17
C GLY A 72 -25.33 -13.18 -1.97
N LYS A 73 -26.61 -13.52 -1.78
CA LYS A 73 -27.68 -12.53 -1.46
C LYS A 73 -27.82 -12.24 0.04
N SER A 74 -26.98 -12.85 0.89
CA SER A 74 -27.05 -12.67 2.34
C SER A 74 -26.57 -11.27 2.70
N LYS A 75 -27.41 -10.50 3.42
CA LYS A 75 -26.95 -9.28 4.07
C LYS A 75 -26.13 -9.68 5.30
N TYR A 76 -25.17 -8.84 5.70
CA TYR A 76 -24.48 -9.02 6.97
C TYR A 76 -25.53 -9.12 8.09
N GLU A 77 -25.55 -10.27 8.78
CA GLU A 77 -26.49 -10.59 9.85
C GLU A 77 -26.43 -9.55 10.98
N VAL A 78 -25.24 -8.99 11.16
CA VAL A 78 -24.94 -7.92 12.10
C VAL A 78 -24.54 -6.67 11.32
N ASN A 79 -25.40 -5.67 11.29
CA ASN A 79 -25.14 -4.35 10.68
C ASN A 79 -24.92 -3.28 11.77
N ILE A 80 -24.15 -3.66 12.80
CA ILE A 80 -23.64 -2.70 13.78
C ILE A 80 -22.15 -2.54 13.54
N ARG A 81 -21.68 -1.29 13.59
CA ARG A 81 -20.24 -1.01 13.59
C ARG A 81 -19.63 -1.63 14.85
N GLN A 82 -18.70 -2.56 14.65
CA GLN A 82 -18.08 -3.28 15.76
C GLN A 82 -17.27 -2.30 16.64
N LYS A 83 -17.32 -2.50 17.97
CA LYS A 83 -16.61 -1.62 18.92
C LYS A 83 -15.11 -1.71 18.66
N GLY A 84 -14.47 -0.58 18.36
CA GLY A 84 -13.03 -0.49 18.06
C GLY A 84 -12.68 -0.54 16.57
N VAL A 85 -13.65 -0.67 15.67
CA VAL A 85 -13.42 -0.66 14.22
C VAL A 85 -13.72 0.73 13.65
N THR A 86 -12.78 1.29 12.88
CA THR A 86 -12.98 2.59 12.23
C THR A 86 -13.70 2.42 10.89
N TRP A 87 -14.47 3.42 10.45
CA TRP A 87 -15.27 3.31 9.23
C TRP A 87 -14.38 3.06 7.99
N GLU A 88 -13.19 3.65 7.98
CA GLU A 88 -12.19 3.51 6.94
C GLU A 88 -11.71 2.06 6.84
N SER A 89 -11.54 1.38 7.96
CA SER A 89 -11.09 -0.02 7.98
C SER A 89 -12.13 -0.99 7.42
N GLU A 90 -13.43 -0.67 7.51
CA GLU A 90 -14.52 -1.46 6.92
C GLU A 90 -14.72 -1.14 5.43
N ASN A 91 -14.40 0.08 5.02
CA ASN A 91 -14.66 0.59 3.66
C ASN A 91 -13.40 0.87 2.85
N ILE A 92 -12.29 0.18 3.15
CA ILE A 92 -11.02 0.31 2.42
C ILE A 92 -11.22 0.20 0.90
N SER A 93 -12.14 -0.64 0.42
CA SER A 93 -12.44 -0.76 -1.02
C SER A 93 -13.05 0.50 -1.65
N MET A 94 -13.69 1.37 -0.88
CA MET A 94 -14.24 2.64 -1.37
C MET A 94 -13.15 3.71 -1.53
N ILE A 95 -12.04 3.60 -0.78
CA ILE A 95 -10.90 4.53 -0.87
C ILE A 95 -10.12 4.32 -2.19
N PHE A 96 -10.23 3.14 -2.80
CA PHE A 96 -9.56 2.78 -4.07
C PHE A 96 -10.45 2.95 -5.32
N LYS A 97 -11.56 3.68 -5.20
CA LYS A 97 -12.51 3.93 -6.30
C LYS A 97 -12.53 5.41 -6.65
#